data_AF-A0A7J9RS82-F1
#
_entry.id   AF-A0A7J9RS82-F1
#
_cell.length_a   1.000
_cell.length_b   1.000
_cell.length_c   1.000
_cell.angle_alpha   90.00
_cell.angle_beta   90.00
_cell.angle_gamma   90.00
#
_symmetry.space_group_name_H-M   'P 1'
#
loop_
_entity.id
_entity.type
_entity.pdbx_description
1 polymer ?
#
loop_
_entity_poly.entity_id
_entity_poly.type
_entity_poly.pdbx_seq_one_letter_code
_entity_poly.pdbx_strand_id
1 'polypeptide(L)'
;MSEEVLIFHIIFALASGGLGYYLYILASRTGLLFPKFIATSNIVSIAIAGFSGLGYLLTQNDEFTRVMLYGFEISLALSSMLVGYLYCFMRVCNR
;
A
#
# COMPACT_ATOMS: atom_id res chain seq x y z
N MET A 1 20.41 7.69 1.77
CA MET A 1 19.72 6.98 2.88
C MET A 1 20.70 5.96 3.48
N SER A 2 20.76 5.77 4.79
CA SER A 2 21.62 4.71 5.36
C SER A 2 21.07 3.32 5.00
N GLU A 3 21.94 2.32 4.85
CA GLU A 3 21.55 0.94 4.50
C GLU A 3 20.52 0.37 5.48
N GLU A 4 20.64 0.68 6.76
CA GLU A 4 19.68 0.25 7.79
C GLU A 4 18.26 0.75 7.51
N VAL A 5 18.12 2.04 7.15
CA VAL A 5 16.81 2.63 6.83
C VAL A 5 16.22 2.01 5.57
N LEU A 6 17.06 1.61 4.61
CA LEU A 6 16.63 0.92 3.38
C LEU A 6 16.09 -0.48 3.67
N ILE A 7 16.76 -1.24 4.54
CA ILE A 7 16.30 -2.56 4.96
C ILE A 7 14.97 -2.45 5.70
N PHE A 8 14.83 -1.51 6.64
CA PHE A 8 13.57 -1.26 7.32
C PHE A 8 12.45 -0.90 6.35
N HIS A 9 12.73 -0.02 5.38
CA HIS A 9 11.74 0.36 4.37
C HIS A 9 11.26 -0.84 3.55
N ILE A 10 12.18 -1.71 3.11
CA ILE A 10 11.83 -2.92 2.35
C ILE A 10 10.92 -3.85 3.16
N ILE A 11 11.24 -4.08 4.43
CA ILE A 11 10.43 -4.95 5.32
C ILE A 11 9.03 -4.35 5.50
N PHE A 12 8.93 -3.05 5.78
CA PHE A 12 7.65 -2.36 5.93
C PHE A 12 6.84 -2.32 4.63
N ALA A 13 7.50 -2.15 3.49
CA ALA A 13 6.86 -2.17 2.18
C ALA A 13 6.26 -3.55 1.87
N LEU A 14 6.99 -4.64 2.15
CA LEU A 14 6.49 -6.01 1.98
C LEU A 14 5.29 -6.29 2.89
N ALA A 15 5.37 -5.90 4.17
CA ALA A 15 4.26 -6.05 5.11
C ALA A 15 3.02 -5.26 4.65
N SER A 16 3.23 -4.02 4.20
CA SER A 16 2.16 -3.15 3.69
C SER A 16 1.55 -3.69 2.39
N GLY A 17 2.36 -4.27 1.51
CA GLY A 17 1.90 -4.93 0.30
C GLY A 17 1.04 -6.16 0.60
N GLY A 18 1.47 -7.00 1.55
CA GLY A 18 0.69 -8.15 2.03
C GLY A 18 -0.65 -7.73 2.63
N LEU A 19 -0.66 -6.70 3.47
CA LEU A 19 -1.89 -6.11 4.02
C LEU A 19 -2.78 -5.54 2.91
N GLY A 20 -2.22 -4.78 1.96
CA GLY A 20 -2.95 -4.21 0.84
C GLY A 20 -3.64 -5.25 -0.02
N TYR A 21 -2.95 -6.37 -0.30
CA TYR A 21 -3.53 -7.50 -1.03
C TYR A 21 -4.67 -8.16 -0.25
N TYR A 22 -4.50 -8.38 1.06
CA TYR A 22 -5.57 -8.90 1.92
C TYR A 22 -6.81 -7.98 1.91
N LEU A 23 -6.61 -6.68 2.06
CA LEU A 23 -7.68 -5.68 2.01
C LEU A 23 -8.38 -5.64 0.65
N TYR A 24 -7.65 -5.86 -0.45
CA TYR A 24 -8.24 -5.97 -1.78
C TYR A 24 -9.17 -7.17 -1.94
N ILE A 25 -8.79 -8.34 -1.42
CA ILE A 25 -9.65 -9.51 -1.40
C ILE A 25 -10.93 -9.20 -0.61
N LEU A 26 -10.78 -8.60 0.57
CA LEU A 26 -11.91 -8.27 1.43
C LEU A 26 -12.83 -7.22 0.79
N ALA A 27 -12.26 -6.16 0.22
CA ALA A 27 -12.99 -5.13 -0.53
C ALA A 27 -13.75 -5.70 -1.72
N SER A 28 -13.14 -6.63 -2.47
CA SER A 28 -13.77 -7.28 -3.62
C SER A 28 -14.98 -8.13 -3.23
N ARG A 29 -15.03 -8.64 -1.99
CA ARG A 29 -16.18 -9.41 -1.47
C ARG A 29 -17.36 -8.55 -1.04
N THR A 30 -17.16 -7.24 -0.86
CA THR A 30 -18.26 -6.33 -0.47
C THR A 30 -19.28 -6.08 -1.58
N GLY A 31 -18.91 -6.33 -2.85
CA GLY A 31 -19.72 -5.97 -4.02
C GLY A 31 -19.78 -4.47 -4.32
N LEU A 32 -19.14 -3.63 -3.50
CA LEU A 32 -19.16 -2.17 -3.64
C LEU A 32 -17.98 -1.67 -4.49
N LEU A 33 -18.24 -0.70 -5.36
CA LEU A 33 -17.22 -0.11 -6.23
C LEU A 33 -16.21 0.74 -5.44
N PHE A 34 -16.66 1.48 -4.43
CA PHE A 34 -15.81 2.38 -3.64
C PHE A 34 -14.63 1.66 -2.95
N PRO A 35 -14.83 0.66 -2.06
CA PRO A 35 -13.71 -0.01 -1.40
C PRO A 35 -12.82 -0.75 -2.40
N LYS A 36 -13.39 -1.25 -3.51
CA LYS A 36 -12.60 -1.89 -4.56
C LYS A 36 -11.66 -0.91 -5.25
N PHE A 37 -12.13 0.30 -5.59
CA PHE A 37 -11.30 1.35 -6.18
C PHE A 37 -10.16 1.74 -5.25
N ILE A 38 -10.46 2.01 -3.97
CA ILE A 38 -9.45 2.37 -2.98
C ILE A 38 -8.41 1.25 -2.81
N ALA A 39 -8.84 -0.01 -2.77
CA ALA A 39 -7.93 -1.15 -2.69
C ALA A 39 -7.06 -1.34 -3.93
N THR A 40 -7.58 -1.10 -5.13
CA THR A 40 -6.77 -1.10 -6.35
C THR A 40 -5.74 0.03 -6.33
N SER A 41 -6.14 1.25 -5.97
CA SER A 41 -5.22 2.39 -5.84
C SER A 41 -4.13 2.12 -4.81
N ASN A 42 -4.45 1.42 -3.72
CA ASN A 42 -3.48 1.01 -2.71
C ASN A 42 -2.41 0.06 -3.29
N ILE A 43 -2.85 -0.99 -4.00
CA ILE A 43 -1.95 -1.93 -4.67
C ILE A 43 -1.05 -1.22 -5.69
N VAL A 44 -1.62 -0.30 -6.48
CA VAL A 44 -0.83 0.49 -7.45
C VAL A 44 0.20 1.35 -6.73
N SER A 45 -0.17 2.01 -5.63
CA SER A 45 0.73 2.89 -4.88
C SER A 45 1.91 2.12 -4.27
N ILE A 46 1.64 0.95 -3.67
CA ILE A 46 2.71 0.11 -3.12
C ILE A 46 3.59 -0.51 -4.21
N ALA A 47 3.02 -0.84 -5.38
CA ALA A 47 3.80 -1.30 -6.52
C ALA A 47 4.75 -0.21 -7.03
N ILE A 48 4.26 1.03 -7.18
CA ILE A 48 5.09 2.19 -7.55
C ILE A 48 6.20 2.41 -6.51
N ALA A 49 5.89 2.29 -5.22
CA ALA A 49 6.88 2.40 -4.16
C ALA A 49 7.97 1.32 -4.29
N GLY A 50 7.58 0.06 -4.48
CA GLY A 50 8.50 -1.06 -4.65
C GLY A 50 9.39 -0.94 -5.89
N PHE A 51 8.81 -0.62 -7.06
CA PHE A 51 9.57 -0.43 -8.29
C PHE A 51 10.53 0.77 -8.19
N SER A 52 10.12 1.85 -7.52
CA SER A 52 11.00 3.00 -7.28
C SER A 52 12.14 2.64 -6.33
N GLY A 53 11.88 1.84 -5.29
CA GLY A 53 12.92 1.31 -4.41
C GLY A 53 13.96 0.46 -5.15
N LEU A 54 13.51 -0.40 -6.07
CA LEU A 54 14.39 -1.15 -6.97
C LEU A 54 15.17 -0.24 -7.93
N GLY A 55 14.51 0.79 -8.48
CA GLY A 55 15.14 1.80 -9.32
C GLY A 55 16.27 2.54 -8.60
N TYR A 56 16.06 2.92 -7.34
CA TYR A 56 17.10 3.51 -6.50
C TYR A 56 18.28 2.56 -6.28
N LEU A 57 18.01 1.28 -5.96
CA LEU A 57 19.08 0.28 -5.79
C LEU A 57 19.95 0.10 -7.04
N LEU A 58 19.34 0.22 -8.23
CA LEU A 58 20.04 0.04 -9.51
C LEU A 58 20.77 1.29 -10.00
N THR A 59 20.27 2.49 -9.67
CA THR A 59 20.73 3.75 -10.29
C THR A 59 21.35 4.74 -9.30
N GLN A 60 21.14 4.53 -8.00
CA GLN A 60 21.47 5.47 -6.93
C GLN A 60 20.94 6.90 -7.15
N ASN A 61 19.84 7.04 -7.89
CA ASN A 61 19.20 8.33 -8.13
C ASN A 61 18.17 8.64 -7.03
N ASP A 62 18.41 9.73 -6.30
CA ASP A 62 17.60 10.17 -5.16
C ASP A 62 16.13 10.50 -5.53
N GLU A 63 15.83 10.80 -6.79
CA GLU A 63 14.44 11.02 -7.22
C GLU A 63 13.60 9.74 -7.05
N PHE A 64 14.19 8.56 -7.24
CA PHE A 64 13.51 7.30 -6.97
C PHE A 64 13.20 7.12 -5.48
N THR A 65 14.06 7.62 -4.59
CA THR A 65 13.79 7.61 -3.15
C THR A 65 12.58 8.49 -2.82
N ARG A 66 12.45 9.66 -3.46
CA ARG A 66 11.30 10.54 -3.27
C ARG A 66 10.01 9.87 -3.75
N VAL A 67 9.98 9.29 -4.95
CA VAL A 67 8.81 8.59 -5.48
C VAL A 67 8.44 7.38 -4.62
N MET A 68 9.45 6.63 -4.15
CA MET A 68 9.28 5.49 -3.24
C MET A 68 8.55 5.91 -1.96
N LEU A 69 9.01 6.97 -1.30
CA LEU A 69 8.42 7.46 -0.05
C LEU A 69 6.98 7.94 -0.24
N TYR A 70 6.70 8.73 -1.30
CA TYR A 70 5.33 9.18 -1.57
C TYR A 70 4.38 8.03 -1.91
N GLY A 71 4.82 7.07 -2.73
CA GLY A 71 4.02 5.89 -3.04
C GLY A 71 3.68 5.08 -1.79
N PHE A 72 4.64 4.96 -0.87
CA PHE A 72 4.44 4.29 0.41
C PHE A 72 3.48 5.04 1.35
N GLU A 73 3.60 6.37 1.45
CA GLU A 73 2.72 7.22 2.25
C GLU A 73 1.27 7.15 1.75
N ILE A 74 1.06 7.24 0.44
CA ILE A 74 -0.27 7.11 -0.18
C ILE A 74 -0.85 5.72 0.09
N SER A 75 -0.05 4.66 -0.05
CA SER A 75 -0.46 3.29 0.25
C SER A 75 -0.91 3.11 1.72
N LEU A 76 -0.18 3.69 2.67
CA LEU A 76 -0.55 3.69 4.09
C LEU A 76 -1.88 4.40 4.34
N ALA A 77 -2.08 5.59 3.76
CA ALA A 77 -3.31 6.34 3.89
C ALA A 77 -4.52 5.56 3.35
N LEU A 78 -4.39 4.97 2.15
CA LEU A 78 -5.43 4.16 1.53
C LEU A 78 -5.72 2.88 2.32
N SER A 79 -4.68 2.23 2.87
CA SER A 79 -4.81 1.06 3.73
C SER A 79 -5.60 1.38 5.00
N SER A 80 -5.27 2.50 5.67
CA SER A 80 -6.00 2.96 6.86
C SER A 80 -7.48 3.23 6.57
N MET A 81 -7.77 3.90 5.46
CA MET A 81 -9.14 4.17 5.04
C MET A 81 -9.91 2.88 4.73
N LEU A 82 -9.28 1.90 4.07
CA LEU A 82 -9.89 0.60 3.79
C LEU A 82 -10.20 -0.18 5.06
N VAL A 83 -9.26 -0.23 6.01
CA VAL A 83 -9.48 -0.91 7.29
C VAL A 83 -10.69 -0.32 8.00
N GLY A 84 -10.76 1.01 8.11
CA GLY A 84 -11.90 1.69 8.73
C GLY A 84 -13.22 1.42 8.01
N TYR A 85 -13.23 1.54 6.69
CA TYR A 85 -14.43 1.30 5.87
C TYR A 85 -14.92 -0.15 5.98
N LEU A 86 -14.03 -1.12 5.80
CA LEU A 86 -14.37 -2.54 5.82
C LEU A 86 -14.80 -2.98 7.22
N TYR A 87 -14.18 -2.46 8.27
CA TYR A 87 -14.62 -2.70 9.65
C TYR A 87 -16.06 -2.23 9.86
N CYS A 88 -16.38 -1.00 9.47
CA CYS A 88 -17.74 -0.46 9.55
C CYS A 88 -18.73 -1.29 8.71
N PHE A 89 -18.37 -1.63 7.47
CA PHE A 89 -19.21 -2.42 6.57
C PHE A 89 -19.52 -3.80 7.15
N MET A 90 -18.50 -4.53 7.62
CA MET A 90 -18.69 -5.86 8.22
C MET A 90 -19.58 -5.79 9.47
N ARG A 91 -19.41 -4.76 10.31
CA ARG A 91 -20.19 -4.59 11.54
C ARG A 91 -21.66 -4.30 11.27
N VAL A 92 -21.97 -3.53 10.23
CA VAL A 92 -23.33 -3.04 9.94
C VAL A 92 -24.08 -3.96 8.98
N CYS A 93 -23.41 -4.44 7.93
CA CYS A 93 -24.06 -5.10 6.80
C CYS A 93 -23.86 -6.61 6.76
N ASN A 94 -22.84 -7.15 7.43
CA ASN A 94 -22.42 -8.55 7.30
C ASN A 94 -22.52 -9.33 8.62
N ARG A 95 -23.51 -9.00 9.44
CA ARG A 95 -23.85 -9.72 10.68
C ARG A 95 -24.61 -11.01 10.38
#